data_AF-A0A150IMF6-F1
#
_entry.id   AF-A0A150IMF6-F1
#
_cell.length_a   1.000
_cell.length_b   1.000
_cell.length_c   1.000
_cell.angle_alpha   90.00
_cell.angle_beta   90.00
_cell.angle_gamma   90.00
#
_symmetry.space_group_name_H-M   'P 1'
#
loop_
_entity.id
_entity.type
_entity.pdbx_description
1 polymer ?
#
loop_
_entity_poly.entity_id
_entity_poly.type
_entity_poly.pdbx_seq_one_letter_code
_entity_poly.pdbx_strand_id
1 'polypeptide(L)'
;MIDGSEDEVLDCLYGVRFKYKKAKYIVEVRELFKTNGKITLRKEIEKNKSPFEIREWLVKNVKGMGHKEASHFLRNIGKGSDLAILDRHILKNLKLIGVIEKIPEAIPPKKYLELENIVREFSKEIAIPLDHLDIVLWYKETKEIFK
;
A
#
# COMPACT_ATOMS: atom_id res chain seq x y z
N MET A 1 20.76 -7.35 12.24
CA MET A 1 20.71 -7.90 10.88
C MET A 1 20.01 -6.91 9.97
N ILE A 2 20.71 -5.87 9.49
CA ILE A 2 20.15 -4.98 8.45
C ILE A 2 21.04 -4.97 7.20
N ASP A 3 22.21 -5.61 7.21
CA ASP A 3 23.23 -5.45 6.15
C ASP A 3 23.36 -6.67 5.20
N GLY A 4 22.42 -7.63 5.26
CA GLY A 4 22.51 -8.84 4.44
C GLY A 4 22.54 -8.58 2.93
N SER A 5 23.27 -9.40 2.18
CA SER A 5 23.36 -9.34 0.72
C SER A 5 22.04 -9.77 0.04
N GLU A 6 21.93 -9.58 -1.28
CA GLU A 6 20.77 -10.07 -2.04
C GLU A 6 20.60 -11.59 -1.91
N ASP A 7 21.70 -12.35 -1.92
CA ASP A 7 21.69 -13.81 -1.77
C ASP A 7 21.25 -14.23 -0.36
N GLU A 8 21.75 -13.56 0.69
CA GLU A 8 21.34 -13.85 2.08
C GLU A 8 19.86 -13.53 2.31
N VAL A 9 19.34 -12.45 1.69
CA VAL A 9 17.91 -12.13 1.72
C VAL A 9 17.12 -13.17 0.93
N LEU A 10 17.61 -13.60 -0.23
CA LEU A 10 16.96 -14.60 -1.09
C LEU A 10 16.82 -15.95 -0.39
N ASP A 11 17.84 -16.38 0.36
CA ASP A 11 17.84 -17.61 1.13
C ASP A 11 16.77 -17.61 2.24
N CYS A 12 16.47 -16.42 2.79
CA CYS A 12 15.39 -16.23 3.76
C CYS A 12 13.98 -16.28 3.14
N LEU A 13 13.84 -16.16 1.81
CA LEU A 13 12.55 -16.07 1.12
C LEU A 13 12.02 -17.45 0.65
N TYR A 14 12.16 -18.48 1.49
CA TYR A 14 11.61 -19.81 1.21
C TYR A 14 10.08 -19.80 1.09
N GLY A 15 9.54 -20.47 0.07
CA GLY A 15 8.10 -20.51 -0.20
C GLY A 15 7.48 -19.22 -0.78
N VAL A 16 8.26 -18.15 -0.95
CA VAL A 16 7.77 -16.87 -1.46
C VAL A 16 7.83 -16.82 -2.99
N ARG A 17 6.69 -16.57 -3.64
CA ARG A 17 6.66 -16.32 -5.09
C ARG A 17 7.39 -15.02 -5.44
N PHE A 18 8.02 -15.00 -6.62
CA PHE A 18 8.83 -13.87 -7.12
C PHE A 18 10.00 -13.50 -6.20
N LYS A 19 10.54 -14.47 -5.45
CA LYS A 19 11.61 -14.26 -4.45
C LYS A 19 12.83 -13.49 -4.97
N TYR A 20 13.28 -13.76 -6.20
CA TYR A 20 14.44 -13.07 -6.79
C TYR A 20 14.22 -11.55 -6.92
N LYS A 21 13.08 -11.12 -7.48
CA LYS A 21 12.75 -9.69 -7.57
C LYS A 21 12.56 -9.06 -6.19
N LYS A 22 11.94 -9.79 -5.26
CA LYS A 22 11.72 -9.31 -3.90
C LYS A 22 13.03 -9.11 -3.14
N ALA A 23 13.97 -10.05 -3.21
CA ALA A 23 15.28 -9.93 -2.59
C ALA A 23 16.01 -8.68 -3.09
N LYS A 24 16.07 -8.51 -4.42
CA LYS A 24 16.63 -7.31 -5.05
C LYS A 24 15.97 -6.02 -4.56
N TYR A 25 14.64 -5.93 -4.57
CA TYR A 25 13.95 -4.71 -4.14
C TYR A 25 14.14 -4.39 -2.66
N ILE A 26 14.25 -5.41 -1.80
CA ILE A 26 14.56 -5.23 -0.37
C ILE A 26 15.95 -4.60 -0.19
N VAL A 27 16.95 -5.07 -0.93
CA VAL A 27 18.31 -4.50 -0.86
C VAL A 27 18.33 -3.09 -1.45
N GLU A 28 17.69 -2.85 -2.59
CA GLU A 28 17.63 -1.52 -3.21
C GLU A 28 16.94 -0.49 -2.30
N VAL A 29 15.81 -0.84 -1.67
CA VAL A 29 15.10 0.08 -0.77
C VAL A 29 15.89 0.35 0.51
N ARG A 30 16.68 -0.63 0.97
CA ARG A 30 17.58 -0.43 2.10
C ARG A 30 18.61 0.65 1.80
N GLU A 31 19.28 0.55 0.66
CA GLU A 31 20.30 1.53 0.26
C GLU A 31 19.67 2.92 0.03
N LEU A 32 18.45 2.99 -0.51
CA LEU A 32 17.71 4.25 -0.65
C LEU A 32 17.52 4.97 0.70
N PHE A 33 17.23 4.24 1.78
CA PHE A 33 16.98 4.83 3.10
C PHE A 33 18.23 4.94 3.98
N LYS A 34 19.40 4.54 3.47
CA LYS A 34 20.66 4.59 4.20
C LYS A 34 21.21 6.02 4.21
N THR A 35 21.21 6.65 5.39
CA THR A 35 21.81 7.98 5.61
C THR A 35 22.87 7.88 6.70
N ASN A 36 24.12 8.26 6.40
CA ASN A 36 25.25 8.22 7.35
C ASN A 36 25.41 6.85 8.03
N GLY A 37 25.26 5.76 7.26
CA GLY A 37 25.37 4.38 7.78
C GLY A 37 24.18 3.89 8.60
N LYS A 38 23.12 4.70 8.79
CA LYS A 38 21.88 4.30 9.48
C LYS A 38 20.70 4.33 8.50
N ILE A 39 19.84 3.33 8.57
CA ILE A 39 18.63 3.28 7.75
C ILE A 39 17.55 4.11 8.45
N THR A 40 17.10 5.16 7.79
CA THR A 40 16.09 6.10 8.32
C THR A 40 15.06 6.42 7.25
N LEU A 41 13.90 5.78 7.37
CA LEU A 41 12.70 6.12 6.61
C LEU A 41 12.01 7.40 7.14
N ARG A 42 12.20 7.67 8.44
CA ARG A 42 11.50 8.73 9.19
C ARG A 42 11.67 10.12 8.55
N LYS A 43 12.88 10.44 8.09
CA LYS A 43 13.18 11.72 7.43
C LYS A 43 12.32 11.97 6.19
N GLU A 44 12.14 10.96 5.34
CA GLU A 44 11.36 11.15 4.10
C GLU A 44 9.86 11.18 4.39
N ILE A 45 9.38 10.41 5.37
CA ILE A 45 7.97 10.44 5.80
C ILE A 45 7.62 11.78 6.47
N GLU A 46 8.47 12.29 7.36
CA GLU A 46 8.20 13.52 8.13
C GLU A 46 8.41 14.81 7.33
N LYS A 47 9.15 14.77 6.21
CA LYS A 47 9.31 15.93 5.30
C LYS A 47 8.02 16.33 4.58
N ASN A 48 7.15 15.37 4.32
CA ASN A 48 5.95 15.57 3.51
C ASN A 48 4.78 16.00 4.40
N LYS A 49 3.90 16.84 3.86
CA LYS A 49 2.82 17.48 4.63
C LYS A 49 1.54 16.63 4.66
N SER A 50 1.38 15.71 3.71
CA SER A 50 0.18 14.87 3.61
C SER A 50 0.48 13.40 3.29
N PRO A 51 -0.42 12.46 3.67
CA PRO A 51 -0.37 11.05 3.25
C PRO A 51 -0.24 10.87 1.74
N PHE A 52 -0.87 11.74 0.94
CA PHE A 52 -0.84 11.69 -0.51
C PHE A 52 0.56 11.98 -1.06
N GLU A 53 1.21 13.03 -0.57
CA GLU A 53 2.58 13.39 -0.97
C GLU A 53 3.56 12.27 -0.63
N ILE A 54 3.43 11.68 0.58
CA ILE A 54 4.27 10.55 0.99
C ILE A 54 4.03 9.35 0.06
N ARG A 55 2.77 9.05 -0.28
CA ARG A 55 2.43 7.98 -1.21
C ARG A 55 3.07 8.19 -2.58
N GLU A 56 2.89 9.36 -3.18
CA GLU A 56 3.45 9.64 -4.51
C GLU A 56 4.98 9.56 -4.50
N TRP A 57 5.62 10.02 -3.42
CA TRP A 57 7.05 9.86 -3.25
C TRP A 57 7.45 8.37 -3.17
N LEU A 58 6.74 7.56 -2.40
CA LEU A 58 7.01 6.11 -2.30
C LEU A 58 6.84 5.41 -3.64
N VAL A 59 5.73 5.67 -4.35
CA VAL A 59 5.45 5.09 -5.67
C VAL A 59 6.54 5.45 -6.68
N LYS A 60 7.05 6.68 -6.62
CA LYS A 60 8.10 7.15 -7.54
C LYS A 60 9.48 6.58 -7.23
N ASN A 61 9.84 6.42 -5.96
CA ASN A 61 11.21 6.15 -5.54
C ASN A 61 11.47 4.70 -5.09
N VAL A 62 10.43 3.97 -4.64
CA VAL A 62 10.56 2.61 -4.14
C VAL A 62 10.13 1.60 -5.19
N LYS A 63 11.09 0.83 -5.73
CA LYS A 63 10.77 -0.19 -6.73
C LYS A 63 9.88 -1.28 -6.13
N GLY A 64 8.86 -1.66 -6.90
CA GLY A 64 7.86 -2.66 -6.49
C GLY A 64 6.71 -2.09 -5.65
N MET A 65 6.69 -0.78 -5.35
CA MET A 65 5.53 -0.12 -4.74
C MET A 65 4.65 0.54 -5.81
N GLY A 66 3.41 0.05 -5.93
CA GLY A 66 2.32 0.79 -6.58
C GLY A 66 1.52 1.61 -5.57
N HIS A 67 0.46 2.29 -6.05
CA HIS A 67 -0.40 3.09 -5.17
C HIS A 67 -1.03 2.26 -4.05
N LYS A 68 -1.41 1.02 -4.34
CA LYS A 68 -1.96 0.08 -3.35
C LYS A 68 -0.93 -0.26 -2.28
N GLU A 69 0.26 -0.71 -2.69
CA GLU A 69 1.33 -1.10 -1.76
C GLU A 69 1.79 0.09 -0.90
N ALA A 70 1.91 1.28 -1.49
CA ALA A 70 2.27 2.49 -0.76
C ALA A 70 1.17 2.94 0.21
N SER A 71 -0.11 2.92 -0.21
CA SER A 71 -1.23 3.25 0.67
C SER A 71 -1.34 2.25 1.84
N HIS A 72 -1.15 0.96 1.54
CA HIS A 72 -1.15 -0.12 2.53
C HIS A 72 -0.02 0.05 3.55
N PHE A 73 1.19 0.35 3.08
CA PHE A 73 2.32 0.67 3.95
C PHE A 73 2.01 1.86 4.87
N LEU A 74 1.48 2.96 4.33
CA LEU A 74 1.17 4.16 5.09
C LEU A 74 0.08 3.92 6.14
N ARG A 75 -0.94 3.13 5.82
CA ARG A 75 -1.97 2.72 6.79
C ARG A 75 -1.35 1.93 7.94
N ASN A 76 -0.43 1.00 7.63
CA ASN A 76 0.20 0.14 8.63
C ASN A 76 1.13 0.86 9.61
N ILE A 77 1.60 2.06 9.26
CA ILE A 77 2.38 2.92 10.16
C ILE A 77 1.55 4.08 10.75
N GLY A 78 0.22 4.09 10.58
CA GLY A 78 -0.67 5.12 11.11
C GLY A 78 -0.60 6.46 10.39
N LYS A 79 -0.15 6.49 9.13
CA LYS A 79 -0.04 7.68 8.27
C LYS A 79 -0.93 7.63 7.03
N GLY A 80 -1.90 6.72 6.99
CA GLY A 80 -2.72 6.44 5.80
C GLY A 80 -4.23 6.50 6.03
N SER A 81 -4.71 7.19 7.07
CA SER A 81 -6.16 7.28 7.39
C SER A 81 -7.01 7.81 6.23
N ASP A 82 -6.41 8.65 5.38
CA ASP A 82 -7.06 9.26 4.21
C ASP A 82 -6.76 8.53 2.90
N LEU A 83 -6.15 7.34 2.93
CA LEU A 83 -5.78 6.60 1.72
C LEU A 83 -6.61 5.32 1.61
N ALA A 84 -7.15 5.05 0.43
CA ALA A 84 -7.85 3.80 0.17
C ALA A 84 -6.85 2.71 -0.26
N ILE A 85 -7.07 1.48 0.20
CA ILE A 85 -6.31 0.31 -0.24
C ILE A 85 -7.17 -0.46 -1.24
N LEU A 86 -7.00 -0.18 -2.53
CA LEU A 86 -7.84 -0.78 -3.58
C LEU A 86 -7.21 -2.08 -4.08
N ASP A 87 -7.57 -3.19 -3.44
CA ASP A 87 -7.21 -4.52 -3.90
C ASP A 87 -8.37 -5.23 -4.61
N ARG A 88 -8.13 -6.47 -5.07
CA ARG A 88 -9.15 -7.26 -5.80
C ARG A 88 -10.39 -7.58 -4.95
N HIS A 89 -10.26 -7.71 -3.64
CA HIS A 89 -11.36 -8.04 -2.72
C HIS A 89 -12.17 -6.80 -2.39
N ILE A 90 -11.51 -5.67 -2.13
CA ILE A 90 -12.15 -4.37 -1.94
C ILE A 90 -12.96 -4.00 -3.19
N LEU A 91 -12.39 -4.08 -4.39
CA LEU A 91 -13.11 -3.77 -5.63
C LEU A 91 -14.33 -4.68 -5.87
N LYS A 92 -14.23 -5.96 -5.53
CA LYS A 92 -15.38 -6.88 -5.57
C LYS A 92 -16.49 -6.45 -4.61
N ASN A 93 -16.13 -6.06 -3.39
CA ASN A 93 -17.09 -5.61 -2.40
C ASN A 93 -17.74 -4.28 -2.80
N LEU A 94 -16.96 -3.32 -3.31
CA LEU A 94 -17.47 -2.06 -3.84
C LEU A 94 -18.47 -2.27 -4.97
N LYS A 95 -18.21 -3.22 -5.87
CA LYS A 95 -19.17 -3.61 -6.91
C LYS A 95 -20.43 -4.23 -6.31
N LEU A 96 -20.27 -5.14 -5.36
CA LEU A 96 -21.38 -5.85 -4.73
C LEU A 96 -22.35 -4.90 -4.02
N ILE A 97 -21.83 -3.88 -3.33
CA ILE A 97 -22.64 -2.89 -2.62
C ILE A 97 -23.09 -1.72 -3.51
N GLY A 98 -22.78 -1.75 -4.81
CA GLY A 98 -23.25 -0.75 -5.77
C GLY A 98 -22.45 0.56 -5.81
N VAL A 99 -21.31 0.65 -5.14
CA VAL A 99 -20.44 1.86 -5.15
C VAL A 99 -19.75 2.04 -6.51
N ILE A 100 -19.46 0.94 -7.21
CA ILE A 100 -18.98 0.96 -8.59
C ILE A 100 -19.80 0.00 -9.46
N GLU A 101 -20.09 0.40 -10.70
CA GLU A 101 -20.85 -0.44 -11.63
C GLU A 101 -20.05 -1.66 -12.11
N LYS A 102 -18.76 -1.47 -12.37
CA LYS A 102 -17.86 -2.50 -12.88
C LYS A 102 -16.46 -2.40 -12.28
N ILE A 103 -15.82 -3.56 -12.14
CA ILE A 103 -14.41 -3.66 -11.77
C ILE A 103 -13.59 -3.39 -13.04
N PRO A 104 -12.68 -2.41 -13.05
CA PRO A 104 -11.81 -2.17 -14.21
C PRO A 104 -10.88 -3.35 -14.48
N GLU A 105 -10.61 -3.65 -15.75
CA GLU A 105 -9.65 -4.69 -16.16
C GLU A 105 -8.20 -4.33 -15.80
N ALA A 106 -7.89 -3.02 -15.83
CA ALA A 106 -6.60 -2.48 -15.43
C ALA A 106 -6.81 -1.23 -14.57
N ILE A 107 -5.88 -1.00 -13.64
CA ILE A 107 -5.90 0.14 -12.72
C ILE A 107 -4.60 0.92 -12.88
N PRO A 108 -4.48 1.75 -13.94
CA PRO A 108 -3.39 2.72 -14.02
C PRO A 108 -3.50 3.74 -12.88
N PRO A 109 -2.43 4.49 -12.56
CA PRO A 109 -2.41 5.48 -11.47
C PRO A 109 -3.62 6.42 -11.46
N LYS A 110 -3.96 7.00 -12.62
CA LYS A 110 -5.14 7.87 -12.74
C LYS A 110 -6.43 7.17 -12.31
N LYS A 111 -6.63 5.91 -12.72
CA LYS A 111 -7.82 5.16 -12.36
C LYS A 111 -7.85 4.79 -10.88
N TYR A 112 -6.69 4.52 -10.30
CA TYR A 112 -6.56 4.29 -8.86
C TYR A 112 -7.06 5.51 -8.08
N LEU A 113 -6.60 6.71 -8.43
CA LEU A 113 -6.99 7.96 -7.78
C LEU A 113 -8.48 8.28 -7.96
N GLU A 114 -9.03 8.03 -9.16
CA GLU A 114 -10.48 8.17 -9.41
C GLU A 114 -11.30 7.26 -8.49
N LEU A 115 -10.96 5.97 -8.42
CA LEU A 115 -11.64 5.01 -7.57
C LEU A 115 -11.47 5.34 -6.08
N GLU A 116 -10.27 5.76 -5.67
CA GLU A 116 -10.01 6.18 -4.29
C GLU A 116 -10.91 7.36 -3.90
N ASN A 117 -11.11 8.32 -4.79
CA ASN A 117 -12.02 9.43 -4.54
C ASN A 117 -13.47 8.96 -4.40
N ILE A 118 -13.93 8.03 -5.25
CA ILE A 118 -15.27 7.43 -5.13
C ILE A 118 -15.46 6.78 -3.75
N VAL A 119 -14.49 5.97 -3.31
CA VAL A 119 -14.56 5.29 -2.00
C VAL A 119 -14.51 6.30 -0.85
N ARG A 120 -13.72 7.37 -0.98
CA ARG A 120 -13.67 8.45 0.00
C ARG A 120 -15.00 9.17 0.16
N GLU A 121 -15.67 9.51 -0.95
CA GLU A 121 -17.00 10.12 -0.89
C GLU A 121 -18.04 9.17 -0.31
N PHE A 122 -18.01 7.89 -0.68
CA PHE A 122 -18.86 6.86 -0.09
C PHE A 122 -18.63 6.71 1.43
N SER A 123 -17.37 6.70 1.87
CA SER A 123 -16.99 6.67 3.29
C SER A 123 -17.59 7.83 4.09
N LYS A 124 -17.59 9.04 3.51
CA LYS A 124 -18.24 10.21 4.12
C LYS A 124 -19.76 10.05 4.19
N GLU A 125 -20.38 9.56 3.13
CA GLU A 125 -21.84 9.36 3.05
C GLU A 125 -22.35 8.41 4.13
N ILE A 126 -21.65 7.30 4.36
CA ILE A 126 -22.03 6.30 5.37
C ILE A 126 -21.48 6.60 6.77
N ALA A 127 -20.74 7.71 6.93
CA ALA A 127 -20.08 8.12 8.17
C ALA A 127 -19.15 7.05 8.80
N ILE A 128 -18.47 6.26 7.97
CA ILE A 128 -17.45 5.29 8.41
C ILE A 128 -16.09 5.79 7.93
N PRO A 129 -15.09 5.98 8.81
CA PRO A 129 -13.73 6.36 8.42
C PRO A 129 -13.16 5.44 7.33
N LEU A 130 -12.40 6.01 6.39
CA LEU A 130 -11.92 5.30 5.20
C LEU A 130 -11.01 4.10 5.55
N ASP A 131 -10.15 4.26 6.56
CA ASP A 131 -9.30 3.20 7.09
C ASP A 131 -10.07 2.09 7.82
N HIS A 132 -11.20 2.42 8.45
CA HIS A 132 -12.11 1.43 9.03
C HIS A 132 -12.90 0.69 7.93
N LEU A 133 -13.27 1.37 6.85
CA LEU A 133 -13.99 0.77 5.73
C LEU A 133 -13.18 -0.36 5.07
N ASP A 134 -11.87 -0.18 4.92
CA ASP A 134 -10.95 -1.24 4.45
C ASP A 134 -11.06 -2.51 5.31
N ILE A 135 -11.02 -2.35 6.63
CA ILE A 135 -11.11 -3.47 7.59
C ILE A 135 -12.46 -4.18 7.49
N VAL A 136 -13.57 -3.43 7.40
CA VAL A 136 -14.93 -3.99 7.31
C VAL A 136 -15.11 -4.79 6.02
N LEU A 137 -14.73 -4.21 4.89
CA LEU A 137 -14.85 -4.86 3.59
C LEU A 137 -13.94 -6.10 3.48
N TRP A 138 -12.77 -6.05 4.12
CA TRP A 138 -11.86 -7.20 4.15
C TRP A 138 -12.43 -8.33 5.01
N TYR A 139 -12.86 -8.04 6.24
CA TYR A 139 -13.45 -9.02 7.14
C TYR A 139 -14.67 -9.72 6.53
N LYS A 140 -15.50 -8.98 5.77
CA LYS A 140 -16.63 -9.54 5.05
C LYS A 140 -16.22 -10.66 4.08
N GLU A 141 -15.06 -10.53 3.45
CA GLU A 141 -14.54 -11.47 2.45
C GLU A 141 -13.80 -12.65 3.08
N THR A 142 -12.91 -12.39 4.05
CA THR A 142 -11.98 -13.41 4.58
C THR A 142 -12.43 -14.03 5.89
N LYS A 143 -13.39 -13.42 6.62
CA LYS A 143 -13.72 -13.73 8.01
C LYS A 143 -12.54 -13.58 8.99
N GLU A 144 -11.46 -12.93 8.55
CA GLU A 144 -10.25 -12.71 9.30
C GLU A 144 -9.83 -11.24 9.19
N ILE A 145 -9.34 -10.66 10.28
CA ILE A 145 -8.77 -9.32 10.27
C ILE A 145 -7.27 -9.46 10.06
N PHE A 146 -6.79 -8.99 8.92
CA PHE A 146 -5.37 -8.90 8.62
C PHE A 146 -4.90 -7.43 8.64
N LYS A 147 -3.59 -7.25 8.66
CA LYS A 147 -2.92 -5.94 8.58
C LYS A 147 -2.02 -5.88 7.37
#